data_AF-A0A959TX31-F1
#
_entry.id   AF-A0A959TX31-F1
#
_cell.length_a   1.000
_cell.length_b   1.000
_cell.length_c   1.000
_cell.angle_alpha   90.00
_cell.angle_beta   90.00
_cell.angle_gamma   90.00
#
_symmetry.space_group_name_H-M   'P 1'
#
loop_
_entity.id
_entity.type
_entity.pdbx_description
1 polymer ?
#
loop_
_entity_poly.entity_id
_entity_poly.type
_entity_poly.pdbx_seq_one_letter_code
_entity_poly.pdbx_strand_id
1 'polypeptide(L)'
;MNMKLVTGTFSHADAMELLQQLVQVKLRFHEEKVSGSASEEDIKMRERRIKQLQEDLHELLQAMKVRGGSHELDVEVRIKG
;
A
#
# COMPACT_ATOMS: atom_id res chain seq x y z
N MET A 1 18.84 -4.79 5.84
CA MET A 1 18.87 -3.31 5.78
C MET A 1 17.52 -2.78 6.23
N ASN A 2 17.49 -1.71 7.03
CA ASN A 2 16.24 -1.08 7.47
C ASN A 2 16.22 0.40 7.04
N MET A 3 15.06 0.92 6.62
CA MET A 3 14.86 2.32 6.26
C MET A 3 13.46 2.77 6.68
N LYS A 4 13.36 3.94 7.31
CA LYS A 4 12.07 4.61 7.54
C LYS A 4 11.58 5.23 6.23
N LEU A 5 10.40 4.84 5.78
CA LEU A 5 9.76 5.39 4.57
C LEU A 5 8.88 6.59 4.90
N VAL A 6 8.22 6.56 6.05
CA VAL A 6 7.38 7.64 6.57
C VAL A 6 7.57 7.71 8.08
N THR A 7 7.80 8.91 8.61
CA THR A 7 7.83 9.15 10.05
C THR A 7 7.33 10.56 10.33
N GLY A 8 6.35 10.70 11.22
CA GLY A 8 5.87 12.00 11.68
C GLY A 8 4.38 12.03 11.97
N THR A 9 3.91 13.20 12.39
CA THR A 9 2.49 13.49 12.62
C THR A 9 1.93 14.22 11.42
N PHE A 10 0.85 13.68 10.86
CA PHE A 10 0.21 14.20 9.65
C PHE A 10 -1.22 14.59 9.98
N SER A 11 -1.77 15.54 9.23
CA SER A 11 -3.22 15.76 9.28
C SER A 11 -3.93 14.49 8.80
N HIS A 12 -5.19 14.30 9.19
CA HIS A 12 -5.98 13.17 8.71
C HIS A 12 -5.98 13.05 7.18
N ALA A 13 -6.12 14.17 6.46
CA ALA A 13 -6.11 14.19 5.00
C ALA A 13 -4.74 13.75 4.45
N ASP A 14 -3.65 14.35 4.95
CA ASP A 14 -2.30 14.03 4.49
C ASP A 14 -1.93 12.57 4.80
N ALA A 15 -2.33 12.07 5.97
CA ALA A 15 -2.08 10.69 6.37
C ALA A 15 -2.79 9.69 5.45
N MET A 16 -4.08 9.94 5.14
CA MET A 16 -4.84 9.11 4.20
C MET A 16 -4.24 9.15 2.80
N GLU A 17 -3.89 10.33 2.31
CA GLU A 17 -3.30 10.49 0.99
C GLU A 17 -1.95 9.77 0.89
N LEU A 18 -1.06 9.95 1.86
CA LEU A 18 0.26 9.34 1.87
C LEU A 18 0.18 7.82 1.88
N LEU A 19 -0.68 7.24 2.73
CA LEU A 19 -0.90 5.79 2.79
C LEU A 19 -1.49 5.25 1.49
N GLN A 20 -2.45 5.97 0.89
CA GLN A 20 -3.02 5.60 -0.40
C GLN A 20 -1.95 5.59 -1.49
N GLN A 21 -1.09 6.61 -1.55
CA GLN A 21 0.00 6.67 -2.52
C GLN A 21 1.00 5.52 -2.35
N LEU A 22 1.36 5.15 -1.11
CA LEU A 22 2.25 4.03 -0.83
C LEU A 22 1.68 2.68 -1.32
N VAL A 23 0.39 2.42 -1.08
CA VAL A 23 -0.25 1.20 -1.58
C VAL A 23 -0.36 1.22 -3.10
N GLN A 24 -0.66 2.39 -3.69
CA GLN A 24 -0.78 2.55 -5.14
C GLN A 24 0.53 2.22 -5.89
N VAL A 25 1.70 2.51 -5.30
CA VAL A 25 2.99 2.10 -5.88
C VAL A 25 3.08 0.57 -6.03
N LYS A 26 2.63 -0.17 -5.01
CA LYS A 26 2.66 -1.64 -5.04
C LYS A 26 1.62 -2.23 -6.00
N LEU A 27 0.43 -1.63 -6.08
CA LEU A 27 -0.58 -2.02 -7.06
C LEU A 27 -0.04 -1.90 -8.48
N ARG A 28 0.52 -0.73 -8.83
CA ARG A 28 1.10 -0.46 -10.15
C ARG A 28 2.21 -1.44 -10.50
N PHE A 29 3.08 -1.74 -9.54
CA PHE A 29 4.13 -2.75 -9.73
C PHE A 29 3.58 -4.13 -10.13
N HIS A 30 2.45 -4.55 -9.54
CA HIS A 30 1.82 -5.81 -9.94
C HIS A 30 1.14 -5.71 -11.30
N GLU A 31 0.44 -4.62 -11.58
CA GLU A 31 -0.25 -4.36 -12.86
C GLU A 31 0.74 -4.37 -14.05
N GLU A 32 1.88 -3.68 -13.92
CA GLU A 32 2.94 -3.64 -14.94
C GLU A 32 3.57 -5.02 -15.21
N LYS A 33 3.49 -5.95 -14.25
CA LYS A 33 4.02 -7.31 -14.40
C LYS A 33 3.00 -8.29 -14.95
N VAL A 34 1.72 -7.94 -15.00
CA VAL A 34 0.68 -8.74 -15.67
C VAL A 34 0.72 -8.51 -17.18
N SER A 35 1.11 -7.32 -17.63
CA SER A 35 1.13 -6.96 -19.06
C SER A 35 2.33 -7.49 -19.86
N GLY A 36 3.34 -8.05 -19.21
CA GLY A 36 4.57 -8.52 -19.86
C GLY A 36 4.81 -10.02 -19.68
N SER A 37 4.55 -10.81 -20.73
CA SER A 37 5.05 -12.19 -20.92
C SER A 37 4.98 -13.12 -19.68
N ALA A 38 3.94 -12.97 -18.87
CA ALA A 38 3.72 -13.76 -17.66
C ALA A 38 2.98 -15.07 -17.97
N SER A 39 3.24 -16.13 -17.21
CA SER A 39 2.44 -17.36 -17.30
C SER A 39 1.02 -17.13 -16.78
N GLU A 40 0.07 -17.98 -17.16
CA GLU A 40 -1.31 -17.89 -16.65
C GLU A 40 -1.37 -17.97 -15.12
N GLU A 41 -0.49 -18.78 -14.52
CA GLU A 41 -0.37 -18.90 -13.07
C GLU A 41 0.16 -17.61 -12.42
N ASP A 42 1.18 -16.98 -13.02
CA ASP A 42 1.70 -15.69 -12.58
C ASP A 42 0.64 -14.59 -12.66
N ILE A 43 -0.13 -14.57 -13.74
CA ILE A 43 -1.24 -13.62 -13.93
C ILE A 43 -2.27 -13.81 -12.81
N LYS A 44 -2.74 -15.05 -12.59
CA LYS A 44 -3.71 -15.36 -11.52
C LYS A 44 -3.20 -14.98 -10.13
N MET A 45 -1.93 -15.24 -9.84
CA MET A 45 -1.31 -14.87 -8.57
C MET A 45 -1.27 -13.34 -8.39
N ARG A 46 -0.89 -12.60 -9.44
CA ARG A 46 -0.83 -11.14 -9.41
C ARG A 46 -2.20 -10.50 -9.30
N GLU A 47 -3.20 -10.98 -10.02
CA GLU A 47 -4.59 -10.52 -9.93
C GLU A 47 -5.15 -10.70 -8.51
N ARG A 48 -4.93 -11.87 -7.90
CA ARG A 48 -5.30 -12.10 -6.49
C ARG A 48 -4.61 -11.11 -5.57
N ARG A 49 -3.32 -10.81 -5.80
CA ARG A 49 -2.57 -9.85 -5.00
C ARG A 49 -3.08 -8.43 -5.16
N ILE A 50 -3.41 -8.01 -6.38
CA ILE A 50 -4.03 -6.72 -6.68
C ILE A 50 -5.35 -6.58 -5.91
N LYS A 51 -6.21 -7.59 -6.01
CA LYS A 51 -7.51 -7.60 -5.30
C LYS A 51 -7.33 -7.46 -3.79
N GLN A 52 -6.42 -8.24 -3.19
CA GLN A 52 -6.15 -8.15 -1.76
C GLN A 52 -5.64 -6.75 -1.37
N LEU A 53 -4.74 -6.16 -2.15
CA LEU A 53 -4.22 -4.81 -1.86
C LEU A 53 -5.30 -3.73 -1.95
N GLN A 54 -6.28 -3.89 -2.84
CA GLN A 54 -7.44 -3.01 -2.94
C GLN A 54 -8.36 -3.14 -1.71
N GLU A 55 -8.59 -4.38 -1.25
CA GLU A 55 -9.36 -4.66 -0.03
C GLU A 55 -8.66 -4.09 1.22
N ASP A 56 -7.36 -4.36 1.38
CA ASP A 56 -6.54 -3.85 2.49
C ASP A 56 -6.55 -2.31 2.54
N LEU A 57 -6.43 -1.65 1.38
CA LEU A 57 -6.50 -0.19 1.28
C LEU A 57 -7.89 0.32 1.68
N HIS A 58 -8.95 -0.34 1.22
CA HIS A 58 -10.31 0.05 1.58
C HIS A 58 -10.52 -0.01 3.09
N GLU A 59 -10.14 -1.13 3.72
CA GLU A 59 -10.26 -1.33 5.16
C GLU A 59 -9.45 -0.29 5.95
N LEU A 60 -8.22 -0.01 5.54
CA LEU A 60 -7.35 1.01 6.14
C LEU A 60 -8.01 2.39 6.11
N LEU A 61 -8.50 2.82 4.95
CA LEU A 61 -9.14 4.13 4.80
C LEU A 61 -10.44 4.21 5.62
N GLN A 62 -11.23 3.14 5.69
CA GLN A 62 -12.43 3.11 6.53
C GLN A 62 -12.09 3.19 8.02
N ALA A 63 -11.07 2.47 8.48
CA ALA A 63 -10.60 2.53 9.86
C ALA A 63 -10.12 3.94 10.25
N MET A 64 -9.53 4.67 9.30
CA MET A 64 -9.10 6.05 9.51
C MET A 64 -10.27 7.05 9.52
N LYS A 65 -11.30 6.88 8.69
CA LYS A 65 -12.46 7.81 8.60
C LYS A 65 -13.20 8.01 9.92
N VAL A 66 -13.18 7.01 10.81
CA VAL A 66 -13.82 7.09 12.14
C VAL A 66 -13.03 8.01 13.10
N ARG A 67 -11.79 8.37 12.75
CA ARG A 67 -10.86 9.12 13.60
C ARG A 67 -10.43 10.43 12.91
N GLY A 68 -11.14 11.52 13.24
CA GLY A 68 -10.67 12.87 12.92
C GLY A 68 -9.40 13.23 13.72
N GLY A 69 -8.72 14.30 13.30
CA GLY A 69 -7.52 14.81 13.98
C GLY A 69 -6.22 14.56 13.20
N SER A 70 -5.11 14.41 13.92
CA SER A 70 -3.81 14.06 13.36
C SER A 70 -3.47 12.60 13.62
N HIS A 71 -2.67 12.02 12.73
CA HIS A 71 -2.24 10.63 12.80
C HIS A 71 -0.71 10.58 12.85
N GLU A 72 -0.18 9.84 13.80
CA GLU A 72 1.24 9.50 13.82
C GLU A 72 1.46 8.30 12.90
N LEU A 73 2.32 8.47 11.90
CA LEU A 73 2.71 7.43 10.97
C LEU A 73 4.16 7.02 11.23
N ASP A 74 4.38 5.72 11.39
CA ASP A 74 5.71 5.12 11.45
C ASP A 74 5.77 3.90 10.51
N VAL A 75 6.33 4.11 9.32
CA VAL A 75 6.45 3.09 8.28
C VAL A 75 7.91 2.77 8.03
N GLU A 76 8.27 1.49 8.13
CA GLU A 76 9.64 0.99 7.95
C GLU A 76 9.66 -0.11 6.88
N VAL A 77 10.65 -0.06 5.98
CA VAL A 77 11.02 -1.21 5.13
C VAL A 77 12.19 -1.96 5.77
N ARG A 78 12.08 -3.29 5.83
CA ARG A 78 13.15 -4.19 6.26
C ARG A 78 13.45 -5.21 5.16
N ILE A 79 14.67 -5.16 4.64
CA ILE A 79 15.21 -6.14 3.71
C ILE A 79 15.96 -7.20 4.52
N LYS A 80 15.41 -8.42 4.52
CA LYS A 80 16.05 -9.63 5.07
C LYS A 80 16.83 -10.30 3.94
N GLY A 81 18.07 -10.70 4.25
CA GLY A 81 18.89 -11.58 3.40
C GLY A 81 18.68 -13.03 3.76
#